data_AF-A0A2A4JSA8-F1
#
_entry.id   AF-A0A2A4JSA8-F1
#
_cell.length_a   1.000
_cell.length_b   1.000
_cell.length_c   1.000
_cell.angle_alpha   90.00
_cell.angle_beta   90.00
_cell.angle_gamma   90.00
#
_symmetry.space_group_name_H-M   'P 1'
#
loop_
_entity.id
_entity.type
_entity.pdbx_description
1 polymer ?
#
loop_
_entity_poly.entity_id
_entity_poly.type
_entity_poly.pdbx_seq_one_letter_code
_entity_poly.pdbx_strand_id
1 'polypeptide(L)'
;MDVLVTLFYILFSICVVYPPTEFVSAGFTIAQLFESFLGSENMNFIGYHMKRTTITALIHSALPLGYIFCLLCAGERNPWLPAAAAATAIIPLLMCYRLLCWWENDQVKHPVVKALIQYVTPGSDWRVVAANLNIEFRNVDKVSIQLNATSRFVATETWLIKLTQYKLNVVKQEECTLVATATDSHNLTPTGEDEVQYINIEAIPTRDDIERFTFRISTTALRDLQPRLLQPVRVPEHISLMPTLIERFVNVFKHYVDQNPVYLVDQELELCIGCMQYPADVKLNRRCHPPPAHLEGGPPQCQQCNCRVLWCCACMGRWWAARASGPPAGWLSGRATCPVCRATFCLLDVCPARLASS
;
A
#
# COMPACT_ATOMS: atom_id res chain seq x y z
N MET A 1 -3.38 32.19 31.37
CA MET A 1 -2.83 30.81 31.47
C MET A 1 -3.79 29.80 30.88
N ASP A 2 -5.09 30.01 31.06
CA ASP A 2 -6.15 29.04 30.76
C ASP A 2 -6.27 28.71 29.26
N VAL A 3 -6.06 29.69 28.38
CA VAL A 3 -6.00 29.46 26.92
C VAL A 3 -4.84 28.55 26.54
N LEU A 4 -3.66 28.74 27.16
CA LEU A 4 -2.45 27.97 26.85
C LEU A 4 -2.58 26.52 27.34
N VAL A 5 -3.11 26.32 28.55
CA VAL A 5 -3.45 24.99 29.09
C VAL A 5 -4.47 24.29 28.20
N THR A 6 -5.50 25.01 27.75
CA THR A 6 -6.55 24.47 26.89
C THR A 6 -6.01 24.07 25.53
N LEU A 7 -5.23 24.93 24.87
CA LEU A 7 -4.60 24.61 23.59
C LEU A 7 -3.65 23.41 23.70
N PHE A 8 -2.86 23.34 24.77
CA PHE A 8 -1.98 22.20 25.03
C PHE A 8 -2.79 20.90 25.21
N TYR A 9 -3.87 20.94 26.00
CA TYR A 9 -4.70 19.75 26.22
C TYR A 9 -5.41 19.28 24.94
N ILE A 10 -5.88 20.21 24.10
CA ILE A 10 -6.48 19.88 22.80
C ILE A 10 -5.43 19.20 21.91
N LEU A 11 -4.23 19.78 21.81
CA LEU A 11 -3.14 19.18 21.03
C LEU A 11 -2.78 17.79 21.55
N PHE A 12 -2.64 17.63 22.87
CA PHE A 12 -2.41 16.34 23.51
C PHE A 12 -3.51 15.33 23.18
N SER A 13 -4.78 15.74 23.26
CA SER A 13 -5.93 14.88 22.94
C SER A 13 -5.91 14.45 21.48
N ILE A 14 -5.57 15.35 20.55
CA ILE A 14 -5.40 15.02 19.13
C ILE A 14 -4.27 14.00 18.96
N CYS A 15 -3.13 14.15 19.65
CA CYS A 15 -2.04 13.19 19.58
C CYS A 15 -2.39 11.84 20.22
N VAL A 16 -3.25 11.78 21.24
CA VAL A 16 -3.72 10.50 21.80
C VAL A 16 -4.66 9.80 20.82
N VAL A 17 -5.60 10.54 20.21
CA VAL A 17 -6.58 9.97 19.26
C VAL A 17 -5.94 9.66 17.91
N TYR A 18 -5.07 10.52 17.39
CA TYR A 18 -4.37 10.35 16.12
C TYR A 18 -2.86 10.49 16.36
N PRO A 19 -2.21 9.43 16.86
CA PRO A 19 -0.79 9.49 17.22
C PRO A 19 0.08 9.80 16.00
N PRO A 20 0.84 10.90 16.03
CA PRO A 20 1.77 11.21 14.96
C PRO A 20 2.96 10.23 15.01
N THR A 21 3.79 10.24 13.97
CA THR A 21 4.91 9.30 13.82
C THR A 21 5.89 9.33 14.98
N GLU A 22 6.07 10.49 15.61
CA GLU A 22 6.93 10.70 16.78
C GLU A 22 6.36 10.01 18.02
N PHE A 23 5.04 10.01 18.19
CA PHE A 23 4.39 9.31 19.31
C PHE A 23 4.47 7.80 19.11
N VAL A 24 4.28 7.33 17.88
CA VAL A 24 4.41 5.91 17.53
C VAL A 24 5.84 5.42 17.75
N SER A 25 6.85 6.21 17.34
CA SER A 25 8.26 5.85 17.53
C SER A 25 8.72 5.93 18.98
N ALA A 26 8.18 6.87 19.76
CA ALA A 26 8.46 7.01 21.20
C ALA A 26 7.75 5.96 22.07
N GLY A 27 6.91 5.10 21.50
CA GLY A 27 6.17 4.10 22.27
C GLY A 27 4.88 4.62 22.91
N PHE A 28 4.47 5.86 22.62
CA PHE A 28 3.31 6.52 23.23
C PHE A 28 2.03 6.24 22.45
N THR A 29 1.73 4.96 22.26
CA THR A 29 0.44 4.52 21.71
C THR A 29 -0.31 3.70 22.75
N ILE A 30 -1.65 3.74 22.69
CA ILE A 30 -2.50 2.93 23.59
C ILE A 30 -2.14 1.44 23.49
N ALA A 31 -1.76 0.96 22.31
CA ALA A 31 -1.35 -0.43 22.11
C ALA A 31 -0.05 -0.78 22.87
N GLN A 32 0.95 0.10 22.86
CA GLN A 32 2.24 -0.12 23.53
C GLN A 32 2.13 0.11 25.05
N LEU A 33 1.40 1.13 25.50
CA LEU A 33 1.20 1.41 26.93
C LEU A 33 0.49 0.25 27.66
N PHE A 34 -0.34 -0.52 26.96
CA PHE A 34 -1.09 -1.65 27.51
C PHE A 34 -0.64 -3.00 26.92
N GLU A 35 0.59 -3.09 26.44
CA GLU A 35 1.11 -4.30 25.75
C GLU A 35 0.98 -5.57 26.62
N SER A 36 1.28 -5.47 27.92
CA SER A 36 1.16 -6.59 28.87
C SER A 36 -0.27 -7.14 29.00
N PHE A 37 -1.27 -6.26 28.92
CA PHE A 37 -2.68 -6.65 29.01
C PHE A 37 -3.23 -7.16 27.67
N LEU A 38 -2.83 -6.51 26.57
CA LEU A 38 -3.26 -6.87 25.22
C LEU A 38 -2.69 -8.22 24.80
N GLY A 39 -1.44 -8.51 25.16
CA GLY A 39 -0.71 -9.69 24.73
C GLY A 39 -0.25 -9.57 23.27
N SER A 40 0.04 -10.72 22.64
CA SER A 40 0.58 -10.74 21.28
C SER A 40 -0.51 -10.76 20.20
N GLU A 41 -0.47 -9.76 19.31
CA GLU A 41 -1.32 -9.69 18.10
C GLU A 41 -1.15 -10.94 17.21
N ASN A 42 0.06 -11.47 17.09
CA ASN A 42 0.32 -12.67 16.28
C ASN A 42 -0.25 -13.94 16.91
N MET A 43 -0.30 -14.05 18.24
CA MET A 43 -0.82 -15.25 18.89
C MET A 43 -2.35 -15.27 18.91
N ASN A 44 -3.00 -14.17 19.24
CA ASN A 44 -4.46 -14.11 19.32
C ASN A 44 -4.95 -12.80 18.72
N PHE A 45 -4.97 -12.73 17.39
CA PHE A 45 -5.33 -11.54 16.64
C PHE A 45 -6.72 -11.00 17.03
N ILE A 46 -7.74 -11.86 17.03
CA ILE A 46 -9.11 -11.43 17.37
C ILE A 46 -9.21 -10.96 18.82
N GLY A 47 -8.69 -11.74 19.77
CA GLY A 47 -8.72 -11.38 21.19
C GLY A 47 -7.92 -10.10 21.49
N TYR A 48 -6.78 -9.92 20.83
CA TYR A 48 -5.97 -8.71 20.90
C TYR A 48 -6.78 -7.48 20.46
N HIS A 49 -7.43 -7.54 19.29
CA HIS A 49 -8.21 -6.41 18.78
C HIS A 49 -9.50 -6.15 19.56
N MET A 50 -10.10 -7.17 20.18
CA MET A 50 -11.21 -6.97 21.13
C MET A 50 -10.79 -6.17 22.35
N LYS A 51 -9.68 -6.58 23.00
CA LYS A 51 -9.13 -5.85 24.15
C LYS A 51 -8.67 -4.44 23.76
N ARG A 52 -7.99 -4.29 22.61
CA ARG A 52 -7.52 -3.00 22.10
C ARG A 52 -8.68 -2.04 21.86
N THR A 53 -9.75 -2.50 21.23
CA THR A 53 -10.97 -1.69 20.98
C THR A 53 -11.59 -1.22 22.30
N THR A 54 -11.69 -2.13 23.28
CA THR A 54 -12.23 -1.85 24.62
C THR A 54 -11.44 -0.73 25.33
N ILE A 55 -10.11 -0.88 25.41
CA ILE A 55 -9.25 0.11 26.10
C ILE A 55 -9.25 1.44 25.35
N THR A 56 -9.12 1.40 24.02
CA THR A 56 -9.07 2.62 23.20
C THR A 56 -10.34 3.44 23.36
N ALA A 57 -11.50 2.80 23.29
CA ALA A 57 -12.78 3.46 23.46
C ALA A 57 -12.94 4.06 24.88
N LEU A 58 -12.48 3.36 25.93
CA LEU A 58 -12.51 3.87 27.29
C LEU A 58 -11.62 5.12 27.45
N ILE A 59 -10.36 5.05 27.01
CA ILE A 59 -9.41 6.16 27.13
C ILE A 59 -9.92 7.39 26.38
N HIS A 60 -10.37 7.22 25.13
CA HIS A 60 -10.88 8.33 24.33
C HIS A 60 -12.16 8.93 24.92
N SER A 61 -13.03 8.10 25.50
CA SER A 61 -14.24 8.58 26.20
C SER A 61 -13.92 9.38 27.48
N ALA A 62 -12.76 9.14 28.08
CA ALA A 62 -12.32 9.82 29.30
C ALA A 62 -11.59 11.14 29.04
N LEU A 63 -11.19 11.46 27.80
CA LEU A 63 -10.49 12.70 27.46
C LEU A 63 -11.25 13.98 27.88
N PRO A 64 -12.57 14.12 27.67
CA PRO A 64 -13.29 15.30 28.12
C PRO A 64 -13.27 15.48 29.64
N LEU A 65 -13.38 14.39 30.39
CA LEU A 65 -13.28 14.43 31.85
C LEU A 65 -11.85 14.75 32.31
N GLY A 66 -10.85 14.22 31.60
CA GLY A 66 -9.44 14.53 31.84
C GLY A 66 -9.12 16.01 31.63
N TYR A 67 -9.80 16.69 30.70
CA TYR A 67 -9.68 18.14 30.53
C TYR A 67 -10.16 18.91 31.77
N ILE A 68 -11.34 18.54 32.28
CA ILE A 68 -11.88 19.17 33.50
C ILE A 68 -10.97 18.94 34.70
N PHE A 69 -10.41 17.74 34.84
CA PHE A 69 -9.41 17.45 35.86
C PHE A 69 -8.14 18.30 35.70
N CYS A 70 -7.67 18.49 34.46
CA CYS A 70 -6.52 19.35 34.18
C CYS A 70 -6.77 20.81 34.58
N LEU A 71 -7.96 21.36 34.28
CA LEU A 71 -8.35 22.71 34.71
C LEU A 71 -8.42 22.84 36.24
N LEU A 72 -8.97 21.83 36.93
CA LEU A 72 -9.01 21.79 38.39
C LEU A 72 -7.59 21.82 38.98
N CYS A 73 -6.68 21.00 38.45
CA CYS A 73 -5.27 20.98 38.87
C CYS A 73 -4.52 22.29 38.56
N ALA A 74 -4.90 22.98 37.49
CA ALA A 74 -4.36 24.30 37.14
C ALA A 74 -4.85 25.44 38.06
N GLY A 75 -5.80 25.16 38.97
CA GLY A 75 -6.31 26.11 39.94
C GLY A 75 -7.52 26.94 39.47
N GLU A 76 -8.18 26.54 38.38
CA GLU A 76 -9.36 27.20 37.86
C GLU A 76 -10.55 27.07 38.84
N ARG A 77 -11.22 28.18 39.17
CA ARG A 77 -12.30 28.23 40.18
C ARG A 77 -13.66 28.65 39.63
N ASN A 78 -13.92 28.35 38.36
CA ASN A 78 -15.21 28.67 37.73
C ASN A 78 -16.39 27.98 38.47
N PRO A 79 -17.44 28.71 38.87
CA PRO A 79 -18.62 28.13 39.54
C PRO A 79 -19.32 27.02 38.74
N TRP A 80 -19.19 27.03 37.41
CA TRP A 80 -19.78 26.02 36.51
C TRP A 80 -18.92 24.76 36.37
N LEU A 81 -17.71 24.74 36.92
CA LEU A 81 -16.76 23.63 36.78
C LEU A 81 -17.27 22.30 37.38
N PRO A 82 -17.96 22.27 38.53
CA PRO A 82 -18.56 21.03 39.05
C PRO A 82 -19.66 20.48 38.14
N ALA A 83 -20.49 21.37 37.57
CA ALA A 83 -21.52 20.97 36.61
C ALA A 83 -20.90 20.41 35.31
N ALA A 84 -19.82 21.03 34.82
CA ALA A 84 -19.06 20.53 33.68
C ALA A 84 -18.36 19.19 33.98
N ALA A 85 -17.84 18.99 35.19
CA ALA A 85 -17.28 17.72 35.64
C ALA A 85 -18.33 16.61 35.65
N ALA A 86 -19.52 16.89 36.20
CA ALA A 86 -20.63 15.94 36.19
C ALA A 86 -21.07 15.59 34.76
N ALA A 87 -21.23 16.60 33.90
CA ALA A 87 -21.63 16.41 32.51
C ALA A 87 -20.60 15.57 31.71
N THR A 88 -19.31 15.87 31.85
CA THR A 88 -18.25 15.13 31.16
C THR A 88 -18.03 13.73 31.73
N ALA A 89 -18.29 13.51 33.02
CA ALA A 89 -18.22 12.18 33.65
C ALA A 89 -19.29 11.20 33.15
N ILE A 90 -20.42 11.69 32.64
CA ILE A 90 -21.45 10.83 32.04
C ILE A 90 -20.89 10.07 30.82
N ILE A 91 -19.98 10.67 30.05
CA ILE A 91 -19.41 10.06 28.83
C ILE A 91 -18.67 8.74 29.13
N PRO A 92 -17.64 8.70 29.99
CA PRO A 92 -16.96 7.45 30.33
C PRO A 92 -17.87 6.49 31.11
N LEU A 93 -18.84 6.97 31.90
CA LEU A 93 -19.81 6.08 32.57
C LEU A 93 -20.69 5.33 31.56
N LEU A 94 -21.22 6.03 30.56
CA LEU A 94 -21.95 5.42 29.45
C LEU A 94 -21.07 4.47 28.64
N MET A 95 -19.79 4.83 28.47
CA MET A 95 -18.82 3.94 27.81
C MET A 95 -18.58 2.67 28.62
N CYS A 96 -18.39 2.75 29.94
CA CYS A 96 -18.29 1.59 30.83
C CYS A 96 -19.52 0.69 30.72
N TYR A 97 -20.73 1.26 30.71
CA TYR A 97 -21.96 0.50 30.47
C TYR A 97 -21.95 -0.21 29.10
N ARG A 98 -21.51 0.48 28.04
CA ARG A 98 -21.34 -0.13 26.71
C ARG A 98 -20.32 -1.27 26.72
N LEU A 99 -19.21 -1.13 27.44
CA LEU A 99 -18.20 -2.17 27.58
C LEU A 99 -18.76 -3.40 28.30
N LEU A 100 -19.51 -3.23 29.39
CA LEU A 100 -20.20 -4.33 30.05
C LEU A 100 -21.11 -5.08 29.05
N CYS A 101 -21.92 -4.33 28.30
CA CYS A 101 -22.75 -4.91 27.24
C CYS A 101 -21.95 -5.62 26.12
N TRP A 102 -20.71 -5.22 25.85
CA TRP A 102 -19.84 -5.87 24.86
C TRP A 102 -19.24 -7.17 25.37
N TRP A 103 -18.99 -7.28 26.68
CA TRP A 103 -18.36 -8.44 27.30
C TRP A 103 -19.36 -9.45 27.88
N GLU A 104 -20.62 -9.05 28.08
CA GLU A 104 -21.76 -9.91 28.38
C GLU A 104 -22.28 -10.67 27.14
N ASN A 105 -23.15 -11.66 27.36
CA ASN A 105 -23.86 -12.44 26.32
C ASN A 105 -22.94 -12.95 25.20
N ASP A 106 -21.92 -13.72 25.58
CA ASP A 106 -20.95 -14.34 24.67
C ASP A 106 -20.22 -13.37 23.74
N GLN A 107 -20.15 -12.09 24.11
CA GLN A 107 -19.45 -11.04 23.38
C GLN A 107 -20.04 -10.73 21.99
N VAL A 108 -21.25 -11.21 21.70
CA VAL A 108 -21.94 -11.06 20.40
C VAL A 108 -22.11 -9.58 20.00
N LYS A 109 -22.24 -8.69 20.99
CA LYS A 109 -22.42 -7.25 20.76
C LYS A 109 -21.10 -6.53 20.47
N HIS A 110 -19.95 -7.15 20.69
CA HIS A 110 -18.65 -6.53 20.51
C HIS A 110 -18.40 -6.21 19.02
N PRO A 111 -17.93 -5.01 18.64
CA PRO A 111 -17.74 -4.61 17.23
C PRO A 111 -16.92 -5.59 16.40
N VAL A 112 -15.84 -6.12 16.97
CA VAL A 112 -14.99 -7.15 16.34
C VAL A 112 -15.74 -8.46 16.10
N VAL A 113 -16.54 -8.92 17.06
CA VAL A 113 -17.27 -10.19 16.96
C VAL A 113 -18.42 -10.07 15.97
N LYS A 114 -19.10 -8.92 15.91
CA LYS A 114 -20.15 -8.65 14.91
C LYS A 114 -19.68 -8.89 13.47
N ALA A 115 -18.44 -8.55 13.15
CA ALA A 115 -17.87 -8.78 11.83
C ALA A 115 -17.64 -10.28 11.54
N LEU A 116 -17.38 -11.10 12.57
CA LEU A 116 -17.16 -12.54 12.42
C LEU A 116 -18.46 -13.34 12.38
N ILE A 117 -19.52 -12.86 13.05
CA ILE A 117 -20.81 -13.56 13.15
C ILE A 117 -21.41 -13.89 11.77
N GLN A 118 -21.15 -13.06 10.77
CA GLN A 118 -21.64 -13.24 9.39
C GLN A 118 -21.08 -14.48 8.69
N TYR A 119 -19.99 -15.05 9.21
CA TYR A 119 -19.28 -16.21 8.70
C TYR A 119 -19.47 -17.47 9.55
N VAL A 120 -20.31 -17.41 10.58
CA VAL A 120 -20.58 -18.54 11.47
C VAL A 120 -21.50 -19.53 10.76
N THR A 121 -21.08 -20.79 10.72
CA THR A 121 -21.92 -21.89 10.21
C THR A 121 -23.05 -22.21 11.19
N PRO A 122 -24.23 -22.62 10.71
CA PRO A 122 -25.34 -23.01 11.58
C PRO A 122 -24.89 -24.09 12.59
N GLY A 123 -25.07 -23.81 13.89
CA GLY A 123 -24.68 -24.72 14.97
C GLY A 123 -23.23 -24.60 15.45
N SER A 124 -22.43 -23.68 14.90
CA SER A 124 -21.08 -23.37 15.40
C SER A 124 -21.02 -22.02 16.14
N ASP A 125 -19.94 -21.81 16.90
CA ASP A 125 -19.68 -20.56 17.63
C ASP A 125 -18.70 -19.67 16.83
N TRP A 126 -18.83 -18.35 16.94
CA TRP A 126 -17.93 -17.37 16.33
C TRP A 126 -16.47 -17.58 16.74
N ARG A 127 -16.25 -18.17 17.91
CA ARG A 127 -14.92 -18.52 18.43
C ARG A 127 -14.19 -19.50 17.51
N VAL A 128 -14.90 -20.35 16.77
CA VAL A 128 -14.30 -21.26 15.77
C VAL A 128 -13.77 -20.47 14.58
N VAL A 129 -14.56 -19.52 14.05
CA VAL A 129 -14.12 -18.62 12.97
C VAL A 129 -12.93 -17.78 13.43
N ALA A 130 -12.97 -17.26 14.66
CA ALA A 130 -11.87 -16.51 15.26
C ALA A 130 -10.59 -17.36 15.39
N ALA A 131 -10.70 -18.62 15.79
CA ALA A 131 -9.57 -19.53 15.89
C ALA A 131 -8.93 -19.82 14.52
N ASN A 132 -9.74 -20.06 13.49
CA ASN A 132 -9.25 -20.27 12.12
C ASN A 132 -8.56 -19.03 11.59
N LEU A 133 -9.16 -17.85 11.75
CA LEU A 133 -8.56 -16.57 11.35
C LEU A 133 -7.26 -16.31 12.11
N ASN A 134 -7.20 -16.60 13.42
CA ASN A 134 -5.97 -16.49 14.20
C ASN A 134 -4.85 -17.40 13.68
N ILE A 135 -5.16 -18.62 13.25
CA ILE A 135 -4.19 -19.55 12.66
C ILE A 135 -3.69 -18.98 11.33
N GLU A 136 -4.59 -18.54 10.46
CA GLU A 136 -4.24 -17.98 9.16
C GLU A 136 -3.44 -16.67 9.27
N PHE A 137 -3.80 -15.83 10.24
CA PHE A 137 -3.06 -14.60 10.54
C PHE A 137 -1.62 -14.89 11.01
N ARG A 138 -1.28 -16.09 11.48
CA ARG A 138 0.11 -16.41 11.81
C ARG A 138 0.97 -16.71 10.59
N ASN A 139 0.38 -16.90 9.42
CA ASN A 139 1.12 -17.18 8.20
C ASN A 139 2.05 -16.00 7.82
N VAL A 140 3.22 -16.32 7.30
CA VAL A 140 4.26 -15.36 6.88
C VAL A 140 3.87 -14.65 5.60
N ASP A 141 3.02 -15.26 4.77
CA ASP A 141 2.61 -14.71 3.48
C ASP A 141 1.59 -13.58 3.55
N LYS A 142 1.11 -13.25 4.77
CA LYS A 142 0.21 -12.11 4.99
C LYS A 142 0.87 -10.79 4.62
N VAL A 143 0.10 -9.90 4.01
CA VAL A 143 0.49 -8.52 3.76
C VAL A 143 -0.16 -7.63 4.78
N SER A 144 0.62 -6.74 5.40
CA SER A 144 0.10 -5.70 6.27
C SER A 144 0.52 -4.34 5.72
N ILE A 145 -0.46 -3.54 5.32
CA ILE A 145 -0.28 -2.18 4.78
C ILE A 145 -0.84 -1.19 5.79
N GLN A 146 -0.02 -0.28 6.28
CA GLN A 146 -0.48 0.82 7.13
C GLN A 146 -1.21 1.85 6.25
N LEU A 147 -2.49 2.14 6.55
CA LEU A 147 -3.30 3.06 5.73
C LEU A 147 -3.17 4.51 6.22
N ASN A 148 -3.24 4.71 7.53
CA ASN A 148 -3.03 5.97 8.22
C ASN A 148 -2.54 5.69 9.64
N ALA A 149 -2.39 6.70 10.51
CA ALA A 149 -1.92 6.50 11.89
C ALA A 149 -2.75 5.49 12.72
N THR A 150 -3.99 5.20 12.32
CA THR A 150 -4.98 4.55 13.17
C THR A 150 -5.70 3.36 12.54
N SER A 151 -5.41 3.10 11.27
CA SER A 151 -5.99 2.02 10.49
C SER A 151 -4.94 1.31 9.64
N ARG A 152 -5.16 0.01 9.49
CA ARG A 152 -4.25 -0.93 8.82
C ARG A 152 -5.09 -1.87 7.98
N PHE A 153 -4.62 -2.16 6.79
CA PHE A 153 -5.18 -3.19 5.93
C PHE A 153 -4.30 -4.44 6.00
N VAL A 154 -4.91 -5.60 6.17
CA VAL A 154 -4.23 -6.88 6.15
C VAL A 154 -4.90 -7.78 5.14
N ALA A 155 -4.11 -8.35 4.24
CA ALA A 155 -4.55 -9.41 3.34
C ALA A 155 -3.85 -10.70 3.76
N THR A 156 -4.63 -11.73 4.07
CA THR A 156 -4.14 -13.10 4.27
C THR A 156 -4.39 -13.91 3.01
N GLU A 157 -4.38 -15.24 3.07
CA GLU A 157 -4.66 -16.08 1.90
C GLU A 157 -6.16 -16.05 1.53
N THR A 158 -7.03 -16.04 2.54
CA THR A 158 -8.48 -16.10 2.39
C THR A 158 -9.21 -14.84 2.84
N TRP A 159 -8.63 -13.99 3.69
CA TRP A 159 -9.28 -12.81 4.25
C TRP A 159 -8.67 -11.50 3.75
N LEU A 160 -9.54 -10.50 3.60
CA LEU A 160 -9.20 -9.09 3.53
C LEU A 160 -9.74 -8.43 4.79
N ILE A 161 -8.86 -7.74 5.51
CA ILE A 161 -9.14 -7.24 6.84
C ILE A 161 -8.78 -5.76 6.89
N LYS A 162 -9.77 -4.90 7.17
CA LYS A 162 -9.53 -3.50 7.51
C LYS A 162 -9.69 -3.30 9.01
N LEU A 163 -8.57 -3.00 9.66
CA LEU A 163 -8.49 -2.64 11.06
C LEU A 163 -8.64 -1.13 11.20
N THR A 164 -9.54 -0.68 12.07
CA THR A 164 -9.62 0.72 12.50
C THR A 164 -9.41 0.80 14.02
N GLN A 165 -9.63 1.97 14.62
CA GLN A 165 -9.53 2.13 16.08
C GLN A 165 -10.64 1.42 16.85
N TYR A 166 -11.85 1.40 16.28
CA TYR A 166 -13.06 1.02 17.01
C TYR A 166 -13.82 -0.14 16.36
N LYS A 167 -13.47 -0.50 15.12
CA LYS A 167 -14.11 -1.60 14.39
C LYS A 167 -13.11 -2.42 13.59
N LEU A 168 -13.47 -3.67 13.37
CA LEU A 168 -12.84 -4.61 12.45
C LEU A 168 -13.82 -4.83 11.30
N ASN A 169 -13.37 -4.63 10.07
CA ASN A 169 -14.09 -5.08 8.88
C ASN A 169 -13.32 -6.26 8.29
N VAL A 170 -14.02 -7.37 8.04
CA VAL A 170 -13.46 -8.58 7.43
C VAL A 170 -14.32 -8.97 6.24
N VAL A 171 -13.68 -9.44 5.17
CA VAL A 171 -14.34 -10.07 4.05
C VAL A 171 -13.47 -11.20 3.51
N LYS A 172 -14.08 -12.30 3.07
CA LYS A 172 -13.35 -13.35 2.36
C LYS A 172 -12.99 -12.89 0.95
N GLN A 173 -11.80 -13.26 0.47
CA GLN A 173 -11.31 -12.93 -0.87
C GLN A 173 -12.16 -13.57 -1.98
N GLU A 174 -12.60 -14.81 -1.80
CA GLU A 174 -13.49 -15.51 -2.74
C GLU A 174 -14.86 -14.84 -2.91
N GLU A 175 -15.32 -14.12 -1.88
CA GLU A 175 -16.62 -13.45 -1.83
C GLU A 175 -16.49 -11.93 -1.97
N CYS A 176 -15.37 -11.41 -2.50
CA CYS A 176 -15.12 -9.98 -2.59
C CYS A 176 -14.57 -9.58 -3.97
N THR A 177 -15.12 -8.50 -4.53
CA THR A 177 -14.52 -7.81 -5.67
C THR A 177 -13.87 -6.52 -5.20
N LEU A 178 -12.61 -6.30 -5.60
CA LEU A 178 -11.88 -5.06 -5.33
C LEU A 178 -11.95 -4.14 -6.54
N VAL A 179 -12.42 -2.91 -6.35
CA VAL A 179 -12.58 -1.93 -7.44
C VAL A 179 -11.92 -0.62 -7.05
N ALA A 180 -11.08 -0.08 -7.94
CA ALA A 180 -10.55 1.26 -7.80
C ALA A 180 -11.64 2.30 -8.08
N THR A 181 -11.79 3.28 -7.19
CA THR A 181 -12.86 4.30 -7.28
C THR A 181 -12.34 5.70 -7.58
N ALA A 182 -11.16 6.05 -7.08
CA ALA A 182 -10.55 7.36 -7.31
C ALA A 182 -9.03 7.30 -7.15
N THR A 183 -8.33 8.28 -7.73
CA THR A 183 -6.88 8.47 -7.59
C THR A 183 -6.56 9.92 -7.27
N ASP A 184 -5.60 10.12 -6.38
CA ASP A 184 -5.08 11.43 -5.98
C ASP A 184 -3.54 11.41 -6.08
N SER A 185 -2.94 12.42 -6.72
CA SER A 185 -1.49 12.61 -6.72
C SER A 185 -1.06 13.74 -5.78
N HIS A 186 0.08 13.55 -5.13
CA HIS A 186 0.71 14.53 -4.25
C HIS A 186 2.18 14.71 -4.62
N ASN A 187 2.61 15.96 -4.80
CA ASN A 187 3.98 16.34 -5.16
C ASN A 187 4.87 16.64 -3.95
N LEU A 188 4.31 16.60 -2.74
CA LEU A 188 5.01 16.89 -1.49
C LEU A 188 4.85 15.69 -0.56
N THR A 189 5.85 14.81 -0.56
CA THR A 189 5.89 13.69 0.36
C THR A 189 6.96 13.90 1.44
N PRO A 190 6.71 13.50 2.69
CA PRO A 190 7.71 13.54 3.76
C PRO A 190 8.97 12.70 3.45
N THR A 191 8.84 11.74 2.54
CA THR A 191 9.90 10.81 2.10
C THR A 191 10.79 11.37 1.00
N GLY A 192 10.49 12.56 0.45
CA GLY A 192 11.30 13.19 -0.60
C GLY A 192 11.15 12.55 -1.99
N GLU A 193 10.07 11.78 -2.23
CA GLU A 193 9.73 11.31 -3.58
C GLU A 193 9.03 12.43 -4.36
N ASP A 194 9.43 12.65 -5.63
CA ASP A 194 8.97 13.75 -6.49
C ASP A 194 7.45 13.78 -6.67
N GLU A 195 6.80 12.62 -6.81
CA GLU A 195 5.35 12.49 -6.96
C GLU A 195 4.88 11.13 -6.44
N VAL A 196 3.88 11.10 -5.56
CA VAL A 196 3.24 9.87 -5.08
C VAL A 196 1.76 9.90 -5.40
N GLN A 197 1.28 8.84 -6.05
CA GLN A 197 -0.13 8.66 -6.33
C GLN A 197 -0.74 7.67 -5.34
N TYR A 198 -1.88 8.05 -4.77
CA TYR A 198 -2.73 7.20 -3.96
C TYR A 198 -3.98 6.82 -4.73
N ILE A 199 -4.48 5.62 -4.45
CA ILE A 199 -5.69 5.06 -5.03
C ILE A 199 -6.65 4.66 -3.91
N ASN A 200 -7.92 5.03 -4.08
CA ASN A 200 -9.02 4.56 -3.26
C ASN A 200 -9.55 3.27 -3.86
N ILE A 201 -9.62 2.24 -3.04
CA ILE A 201 -10.11 0.91 -3.41
C ILE A 201 -11.32 0.60 -2.54
N GLU A 202 -12.40 0.15 -3.15
CA GLU A 202 -13.58 -0.35 -2.48
C GLU A 202 -13.58 -1.88 -2.51
N ALA A 203 -13.71 -2.49 -1.32
CA ALA A 203 -13.99 -3.91 -1.15
C ALA A 203 -15.51 -4.10 -1.16
N ILE A 204 -15.98 -4.79 -2.20
CA ILE A 204 -17.40 -5.04 -2.47
C ILE A 204 -17.67 -6.53 -2.23
N PRO A 205 -18.28 -6.90 -1.09
CA PRO A 205 -18.69 -8.27 -0.84
C PRO A 205 -19.80 -8.69 -1.81
N THR A 206 -19.86 -9.98 -2.13
CA THR A 206 -20.93 -10.57 -2.94
C THR A 206 -22.24 -10.69 -2.16
N ARG A 207 -22.17 -10.77 -0.83
CA ARG A 207 -23.36 -10.85 0.05
C ARG A 207 -23.70 -9.48 0.62
N ASP A 208 -24.98 -9.13 0.62
CA ASP A 208 -25.49 -7.84 1.11
C ASP A 208 -25.47 -7.69 2.63
N ASP A 209 -25.30 -8.78 3.38
CA ASP A 209 -25.22 -8.74 4.84
C ASP A 209 -23.87 -8.24 5.36
N ILE A 210 -22.83 -8.23 4.51
CA ILE A 210 -21.48 -7.81 4.86
C ILE A 210 -21.27 -6.33 4.50
N GLU A 211 -20.74 -5.55 5.45
CA GLU A 211 -20.46 -4.12 5.24
C GLU A 211 -19.31 -3.92 4.23
N ARG A 212 -19.58 -3.19 3.15
CA ARG A 212 -18.55 -2.70 2.21
C ARG A 212 -17.57 -1.79 2.95
N PHE A 213 -16.30 -1.81 2.54
CA PHE A 213 -15.34 -0.85 3.09
C PHE A 213 -14.36 -0.35 2.04
N THR A 214 -13.96 0.91 2.19
CA THR A 214 -12.98 1.56 1.34
C THR A 214 -11.64 1.70 2.05
N PHE A 215 -10.54 1.65 1.33
CA PHE A 215 -9.22 1.95 1.87
C PHE A 215 -8.36 2.63 0.80
N ARG A 216 -7.40 3.43 1.26
CA ARG A 216 -6.52 4.21 0.40
C ARG A 216 -5.09 3.72 0.56
N ILE A 217 -4.44 3.38 -0.55
CA ILE A 217 -3.04 2.94 -0.58
C ILE A 217 -2.28 3.66 -1.69
N SER A 218 -0.95 3.66 -1.63
CA SER A 218 -0.13 4.15 -2.74
C SER A 218 -0.18 3.17 -3.92
N THR A 219 0.13 3.65 -5.12
CA THR A 219 0.30 2.78 -6.30
C THR A 219 1.44 1.79 -6.16
N THR A 220 2.49 2.14 -5.41
CA THR A 220 3.58 1.22 -5.05
C THR A 220 3.07 0.06 -4.19
N ALA A 221 2.34 0.36 -3.11
CA ALA A 221 1.75 -0.65 -2.23
C ALA A 221 0.71 -1.52 -2.96
N LEU A 222 -0.05 -0.94 -3.92
CA LEU A 222 -0.96 -1.72 -4.75
C LEU A 222 -0.22 -2.76 -5.60
N ARG A 223 0.92 -2.40 -6.21
CA ARG A 223 1.72 -3.31 -7.04
C ARG A 223 2.31 -4.46 -6.21
N ASP A 224 2.66 -4.20 -4.94
CA ASP A 224 3.14 -5.24 -4.02
C ASP A 224 2.01 -6.13 -3.50
N LEU A 225 0.80 -5.58 -3.36
CA LEU A 225 -0.39 -6.30 -2.89
C LEU A 225 -0.97 -7.22 -3.98
N GLN A 226 -0.99 -6.76 -5.23
CA GLN A 226 -1.70 -7.41 -6.34
C GLN A 226 -1.32 -8.88 -6.59
N PRO A 227 -0.04 -9.30 -6.51
CA PRO A 227 0.35 -10.70 -6.66
C PRO A 227 -0.16 -11.63 -5.56
N ARG A 228 -0.58 -11.06 -4.41
CA ARG A 228 -1.01 -11.81 -3.22
C ARG A 228 -2.52 -11.86 -3.05
N LEU A 229 -3.25 -11.15 -3.91
CA LEU A 229 -4.70 -11.21 -3.96
C LEU A 229 -5.13 -12.36 -4.88
N LEU A 230 -6.18 -13.08 -4.48
CA LEU A 230 -6.80 -14.10 -5.33
C LEU A 230 -7.31 -13.53 -6.66
N GLN A 231 -7.83 -12.30 -6.62
CA GLN A 231 -8.30 -11.56 -7.79
C GLN A 231 -7.64 -10.18 -7.84
N PRO A 232 -7.16 -9.73 -9.01
CA PRO A 232 -6.55 -8.42 -9.13
C PRO A 232 -7.60 -7.33 -8.91
N VAL A 233 -7.14 -6.18 -8.41
CA VAL A 233 -7.98 -4.98 -8.27
C VAL A 233 -8.43 -4.54 -9.66
N ARG A 234 -9.74 -4.39 -9.85
CA ARG A 234 -10.31 -3.89 -11.10
C ARG A 234 -10.09 -2.38 -11.16
N VAL A 235 -9.37 -1.94 -12.18
CA VAL A 235 -9.13 -0.52 -12.44
C VAL A 235 -9.99 -0.12 -13.65
N PRO A 236 -11.04 0.70 -13.44
CA PRO A 236 -11.83 1.25 -14.53
C PRO A 236 -11.00 2.07 -15.50
N GLU A 237 -11.40 2.12 -16.79
CA GLU A 237 -10.64 2.82 -17.84
C GLU A 237 -10.42 4.31 -17.59
N HIS A 238 -11.33 4.96 -16.86
CA HIS A 238 -11.22 6.38 -16.50
C HIS A 238 -10.19 6.65 -15.39
N ILE A 239 -9.62 5.62 -14.77
CA ILE A 239 -8.62 5.74 -13.70
C ILE A 239 -7.25 5.38 -14.28
N SER A 240 -6.39 6.39 -14.42
CA SER A 240 -4.99 6.20 -14.84
C SER A 240 -4.07 6.03 -13.64
N LEU A 241 -3.43 4.87 -13.53
CA LEU A 241 -2.36 4.65 -12.56
C LEU A 241 -1.07 5.29 -13.05
N MET A 242 -0.35 5.92 -12.13
CA MET A 242 0.95 6.49 -12.41
C MET A 242 1.93 5.39 -12.81
N PRO A 243 2.59 5.51 -13.98
CA PRO A 243 3.54 4.51 -14.42
C PRO A 243 4.78 4.51 -13.52
N THR A 244 5.38 3.34 -13.31
CA THR A 244 6.66 3.23 -12.60
C THR A 244 7.76 3.98 -13.35
N LEU A 245 8.88 4.27 -12.67
CA LEU A 245 10.07 4.82 -13.31
C LEU A 245 10.52 3.98 -14.51
N ILE A 246 10.46 2.65 -14.41
CA ILE A 246 10.81 1.74 -15.50
C ILE A 246 9.80 1.85 -16.64
N GLU A 247 8.50 1.91 -16.37
CA GLU A 247 7.46 2.10 -17.40
C GLU A 247 7.61 3.45 -18.10
N ARG A 248 7.86 4.53 -17.34
CA ARG A 248 8.17 5.86 -17.89
C ARG A 248 9.41 5.81 -18.78
N PHE A 249 10.48 5.19 -18.30
CA PHE A 249 11.70 5.01 -19.08
C PHE A 249 11.43 4.23 -20.37
N VAL A 250 10.71 3.11 -20.30
CA VAL A 250 10.37 2.29 -21.47
C VAL A 250 9.58 3.08 -22.50
N ASN A 251 8.64 3.93 -22.06
CA ASN A 251 7.88 4.80 -22.97
C ASN A 251 8.79 5.80 -23.68
N VAL A 252 9.71 6.45 -22.95
CA VAL A 252 10.68 7.38 -23.56
C VAL A 252 11.67 6.63 -24.46
N PHE A 253 12.18 5.47 -24.02
CA PHE A 253 13.07 4.60 -24.78
C PHE A 253 12.43 4.20 -26.12
N LYS A 254 11.16 3.76 -26.08
CA LYS A 254 10.39 3.42 -27.29
C LYS A 254 10.27 4.61 -28.24
N HIS A 255 9.96 5.79 -27.72
CA HIS A 255 9.86 7.02 -28.53
C HIS A 255 11.15 7.33 -29.31
N TYR A 256 12.33 7.13 -28.71
CA TYR A 256 13.61 7.31 -29.40
C TYR A 256 13.95 6.15 -30.35
N VAL A 257 13.62 4.92 -29.98
CA VAL A 257 13.82 3.75 -30.86
C VAL A 257 12.99 3.88 -32.14
N ASP A 258 11.76 4.39 -32.05
CA ASP A 258 10.88 4.60 -33.20
C ASP A 258 11.45 5.62 -34.21
N GLN A 259 12.40 6.47 -33.79
CA GLN A 259 13.11 7.42 -34.66
C GLN A 259 14.34 6.81 -35.33
N ASN A 260 14.81 5.64 -34.87
CA ASN A 260 15.95 4.96 -35.47
C ASN A 260 15.55 4.31 -36.82
N PRO A 261 16.50 4.12 -37.74
CA PRO A 261 16.14 3.58 -39.05
C PRO A 261 15.72 2.11 -38.94
N VAL A 262 14.66 1.77 -39.66
CA VAL A 262 14.05 0.44 -39.64
C VAL A 262 15.00 -0.62 -40.19
N TYR A 263 15.03 -1.78 -39.54
CA TYR A 263 15.68 -2.99 -40.03
C TYR A 263 14.63 -3.88 -40.69
N LEU A 264 14.81 -4.15 -41.98
CA LEU A 264 13.90 -5.00 -42.76
C LEU A 264 14.28 -6.47 -42.54
N VAL A 265 13.26 -7.29 -42.30
CA VAL A 265 13.40 -8.72 -42.03
C VAL A 265 12.63 -9.48 -43.10
N ASP A 266 13.25 -10.50 -43.67
CA ASP A 266 12.64 -11.37 -44.70
C ASP A 266 11.86 -12.55 -44.09
N GLN A 267 12.08 -12.83 -42.79
CA GLN A 267 11.47 -13.92 -42.04
C GLN A 267 10.34 -13.42 -41.13
N GLU A 268 9.34 -14.28 -40.89
CA GLU A 268 8.25 -14.01 -39.95
C GLU A 268 8.77 -13.74 -38.53
N LEU A 269 8.16 -12.74 -37.88
CA LEU A 269 8.55 -12.31 -36.54
C LEU A 269 7.90 -13.23 -35.49
N GLU A 270 8.75 -13.95 -34.75
CA GLU A 270 8.34 -14.77 -33.61
C GLU A 270 7.90 -13.91 -32.41
N LEU A 271 7.29 -14.53 -31.41
CA LEU A 271 7.02 -13.89 -30.13
C LEU A 271 8.32 -13.51 -29.41
N CYS A 272 8.30 -12.35 -28.75
CA CYS A 272 9.39 -11.86 -27.93
C CYS A 272 9.76 -12.87 -26.84
N ILE A 273 11.03 -13.30 -26.79
CA ILE A 273 11.50 -14.30 -25.81
C ILE A 273 11.46 -13.80 -24.36
N GLY A 274 11.32 -12.49 -24.16
CA GLY A 274 11.25 -11.87 -22.84
C GLY A 274 9.85 -11.92 -22.22
N CYS A 275 8.81 -11.54 -22.98
CA CYS A 275 7.43 -11.50 -22.44
C CYS A 275 6.53 -12.62 -22.96
N MET A 276 6.89 -13.28 -24.07
CA MET A 276 6.10 -14.31 -24.76
C MET A 276 4.65 -13.86 -25.09
N GLN A 277 4.39 -12.55 -25.13
CA GLN A 277 3.05 -11.98 -25.36
C GLN A 277 2.97 -11.15 -26.64
N TYR A 278 4.03 -10.41 -26.96
CA TYR A 278 4.09 -9.52 -28.11
C TYR A 278 5.09 -10.05 -29.14
N PRO A 279 4.90 -9.81 -30.45
CA PRO A 279 5.89 -10.13 -31.46
C PRO A 279 7.20 -9.37 -31.19
N ALA A 280 8.32 -9.98 -31.56
CA ALA A 280 9.61 -9.33 -31.54
C ALA A 280 9.67 -8.23 -32.61
N ASP A 281 9.95 -6.99 -32.21
CA ASP A 281 9.85 -5.79 -33.07
C ASP A 281 11.11 -4.91 -33.02
N VAL A 282 12.21 -5.38 -32.41
CA VAL A 282 13.50 -4.67 -32.40
C VAL A 282 14.69 -5.56 -32.72
N LYS A 283 15.64 -4.99 -33.47
CA LYS A 283 16.93 -5.58 -33.82
C LYS A 283 18.06 -4.70 -33.30
N LEU A 284 19.04 -5.33 -32.66
CA LEU A 284 20.31 -4.67 -32.36
C LEU A 284 21.20 -4.70 -33.60
N ASN A 285 21.49 -3.54 -34.17
CA ASN A 285 22.38 -3.37 -35.31
C ASN A 285 23.29 -2.18 -35.06
N ARG A 286 24.61 -2.37 -35.08
CA ARG A 286 25.55 -1.30 -34.74
C ARG A 286 25.45 -0.17 -35.77
N ARG A 287 25.07 1.01 -35.32
CA ARG A 287 25.02 2.24 -36.13
C ARG A 287 25.83 3.37 -35.56
N CYS A 288 26.20 3.31 -34.28
CA CYS A 288 27.03 4.36 -33.69
C CYS A 288 28.48 4.33 -34.21
N HIS A 289 29.08 5.52 -34.33
CA HIS A 289 30.49 5.66 -34.61
C HIS A 289 31.36 5.26 -33.41
N PRO A 290 32.58 4.77 -33.64
CA PRO A 290 33.53 4.55 -32.56
C PRO A 290 33.81 5.87 -31.83
N PRO A 291 34.03 5.86 -30.50
CA PRO A 291 34.46 7.05 -29.78
C PRO A 291 35.75 7.60 -30.40
N PRO A 292 35.95 8.94 -30.45
CA PRO A 292 37.20 9.52 -30.92
C PRO A 292 38.40 9.01 -30.12
N ALA A 293 39.50 8.68 -30.81
CA ALA A 293 40.68 8.02 -30.23
C ALA A 293 41.39 8.82 -29.12
N HIS A 294 41.08 10.11 -28.94
CA HIS A 294 41.70 11.00 -27.95
C HIS A 294 40.98 11.02 -26.58
N LEU A 295 39.85 10.32 -26.44
CA LEU A 295 39.13 10.20 -25.16
C LEU A 295 39.61 8.96 -24.39
N GLU A 296 40.73 9.09 -23.67
CA GLU A 296 41.14 8.09 -22.67
C GLU A 296 40.07 8.01 -21.56
N GLY A 297 39.51 6.81 -21.34
CA GLY A 297 38.40 6.58 -20.40
C GLY A 297 36.99 6.72 -20.97
N GLY A 298 36.83 6.80 -22.31
CA GLY A 298 35.52 6.84 -22.96
C GLY A 298 34.65 5.59 -22.71
N PRO A 299 33.33 5.67 -22.91
CA PRO A 299 32.40 4.56 -22.67
C PRO A 299 32.71 3.35 -23.57
N PRO A 300 32.42 2.11 -23.11
CA PRO A 300 32.79 0.89 -23.81
C PRO A 300 32.23 0.86 -25.23
N GLN A 301 33.07 0.54 -26.21
CA GLN A 301 32.70 0.56 -27.63
C GLN A 301 31.56 -0.41 -27.94
N CYS A 302 30.61 0.02 -28.78
CA CYS A 302 29.53 -0.86 -29.22
C CYS A 302 30.05 -1.92 -30.18
N GLN A 303 29.48 -3.11 -30.08
CA GLN A 303 29.84 -4.30 -30.84
C GLN A 303 28.69 -4.70 -31.77
N GLN A 304 29.00 -5.36 -32.89
CA GLN A 304 27.96 -5.87 -33.79
C GLN A 304 27.22 -7.04 -33.13
N CYS A 305 25.89 -6.98 -33.12
CA CYS A 305 25.04 -8.07 -32.64
C CYS A 305 24.52 -8.91 -33.82
N ASN A 306 24.84 -10.22 -33.80
CA ASN A 306 24.41 -11.16 -34.84
C ASN A 306 23.19 -12.02 -34.43
N CYS A 307 22.58 -11.76 -33.26
CA CYS A 307 21.37 -12.48 -32.83
C CYS A 307 20.17 -12.14 -33.72
N ARG A 308 19.29 -13.10 -34.01
CA ARG A 308 18.03 -12.84 -34.72
C ARG A 308 17.11 -11.85 -33.97
N VAL A 309 16.05 -11.38 -34.62
CA VAL A 309 15.03 -10.54 -33.98
C VAL A 309 14.25 -11.38 -32.97
N LEU A 310 14.48 -11.12 -31.68
CA LEU A 310 14.02 -11.97 -30.57
C LEU A 310 13.25 -11.20 -29.50
N TRP A 311 13.32 -9.87 -29.51
CA TRP A 311 12.84 -9.03 -28.43
C TRP A 311 11.86 -8.00 -28.94
N CYS A 312 10.85 -7.69 -28.13
CA CYS A 312 10.05 -6.50 -28.33
C CYS A 312 10.73 -5.29 -27.67
N CYS A 313 10.41 -4.08 -28.15
CA CYS A 313 10.99 -2.82 -27.70
C CYS A 313 10.79 -2.61 -26.21
N ALA A 314 9.62 -2.99 -25.68
CA ALA A 314 9.32 -2.88 -24.26
C ALA A 314 10.22 -3.77 -23.40
N CYS A 315 10.47 -5.02 -23.81
CA CYS A 315 11.38 -5.91 -23.08
C CYS A 315 12.84 -5.48 -23.21
N MET A 316 13.25 -4.95 -24.37
CA MET A 316 14.59 -4.39 -24.53
C MET A 316 14.80 -3.14 -23.66
N GLY A 317 13.79 -2.26 -23.56
CA GLY A 317 13.82 -1.10 -22.66
C GLY A 317 13.87 -1.50 -21.19
N ARG A 318 13.08 -2.50 -20.76
CA ARG A 318 13.16 -3.04 -19.38
C ARG A 318 14.53 -3.64 -19.07
N TRP A 319 15.10 -4.38 -20.03
CA TRP A 319 16.44 -4.94 -19.90
C TRP A 319 17.51 -3.86 -19.77
N TRP A 320 17.39 -2.79 -20.55
CA TRP A 320 18.25 -1.63 -20.45
C TRP A 320 18.15 -0.97 -19.07
N ALA A 321 16.93 -0.68 -18.61
CA ALA A 321 16.68 -0.04 -17.31
C ALA A 321 17.28 -0.85 -16.16
N ALA A 322 17.15 -2.18 -16.19
CA ALA A 322 17.70 -3.07 -15.15
C ALA A 322 19.24 -3.04 -15.05
N ARG A 323 19.92 -2.50 -16.05
CA ARG A 323 21.40 -2.43 -16.14
C ARG A 323 21.93 -1.01 -16.19
N ALA A 324 21.06 -0.02 -16.25
CA ALA A 324 21.45 1.36 -16.23
C ALA A 324 22.09 1.69 -14.87
N SER A 325 23.21 2.41 -14.90
CA SER A 325 23.88 2.92 -13.71
C SER A 325 23.71 4.43 -13.61
N GLY A 326 23.66 4.94 -12.39
CA GLY A 326 23.52 6.38 -12.13
C GLY A 326 22.07 6.89 -12.22
N PRO A 327 21.89 8.22 -12.25
CA PRO A 327 20.58 8.85 -12.13
C PRO A 327 19.69 8.60 -13.36
N PRO A 328 18.35 8.48 -13.20
CA PRO A 328 17.44 8.16 -14.30
C PRO A 328 17.50 9.10 -15.50
N ALA A 329 17.79 10.38 -15.28
CA ALA A 329 17.97 11.38 -16.33
C ALA A 329 19.09 11.01 -17.33
N GLY A 330 20.11 10.26 -16.88
CA GLY A 330 21.24 9.85 -17.71
C GLY A 330 21.05 8.50 -18.40
N TRP A 331 19.99 7.73 -18.11
CA TRP A 331 19.89 6.32 -18.53
C TRP A 331 19.94 6.12 -20.05
N LEU A 332 19.36 7.03 -20.84
CA LEU A 332 19.37 6.96 -22.30
C LEU A 332 20.76 7.17 -22.92
N SER A 333 21.64 7.92 -22.23
CA SER A 333 23.02 8.14 -22.67
C SER A 333 23.95 6.96 -22.39
N GLY A 334 23.45 6.00 -21.60
CA GLY A 334 24.18 4.79 -21.21
C GLY A 334 24.39 3.81 -22.35
N ARG A 335 24.92 2.64 -21.97
CA ARG A 335 25.07 1.47 -22.84
C ARG A 335 24.59 0.25 -22.10
N ALA A 336 24.06 -0.71 -22.85
CA ALA A 336 23.64 -2.01 -22.31
C ALA A 336 24.32 -3.14 -23.09
N THR A 337 24.16 -4.36 -22.61
CA THR A 337 24.66 -5.56 -23.31
C THR A 337 23.50 -6.43 -23.77
N CYS A 338 23.61 -7.00 -24.97
CA CYS A 338 22.60 -7.88 -25.54
C CYS A 338 22.25 -9.01 -24.56
N PRO A 339 20.95 -9.32 -24.33
CA PRO A 339 20.56 -10.40 -23.43
C PRO A 339 21.11 -11.78 -23.80
N VAL A 340 21.40 -11.98 -25.08
CA VAL A 340 21.80 -13.29 -25.63
C VAL A 340 23.31 -13.35 -25.81
N CYS A 341 23.87 -12.54 -26.72
CA CYS A 341 25.31 -12.60 -27.04
C CYS A 341 26.18 -11.64 -26.22
N ARG A 342 25.61 -10.86 -25.31
CA ARG A 342 26.30 -9.87 -24.47
C ARG A 342 27.04 -8.75 -25.22
N ALA A 343 26.87 -8.63 -26.55
CA ALA A 343 27.41 -7.52 -27.32
C ALA A 343 26.94 -6.18 -26.75
N THR A 344 27.88 -5.27 -26.48
CA THR A 344 27.59 -3.92 -25.98
C THR A 344 26.92 -3.10 -27.07
N PHE A 345 25.85 -2.37 -26.73
CA PHE A 345 25.10 -1.52 -27.66
C PHE A 345 24.64 -0.23 -26.99
N CYS A 346 24.36 0.78 -27.80
CA CYS A 346 23.79 2.06 -27.39
C CYS A 346 22.38 2.23 -27.96
N LEU A 347 21.67 3.31 -27.58
CA LEU A 347 20.29 3.55 -27.99
C LEU A 347 20.14 3.60 -29.51
N LEU A 348 21.13 4.17 -30.22
CA LEU A 348 21.15 4.28 -31.68
C LEU A 348 21.28 2.93 -32.40
N ASP A 349 21.76 1.90 -31.70
CA ASP A 349 21.91 0.56 -32.26
C ASP A 349 20.59 -0.23 -32.21
N VAL A 350 19.58 0.25 -31.48
CA VAL A 350 18.29 -0.41 -31.33
C VAL A 350 17.36 0.04 -32.46
N CYS A 351 17.19 -0.81 -33.47
CA CYS A 351 16.40 -0.49 -34.66
C CYS A 351 15.03 -1.17 -34.59
N PRO A 352 13.92 -0.49 -34.96
CA PRO A 352 12.64 -1.16 -35.18
C PRO A 352 12.79 -2.21 -36.27
N ALA A 353 12.29 -3.42 -36.04
CA ALA A 353 12.29 -4.51 -37.00
C ALA A 353 10.91 -4.62 -37.65
N ARG A 354 10.86 -4.59 -38.99
CA ARG A 354 9.61 -4.75 -39.75
C ARG A 354 9.82 -5.76 -40.86
N LEU A 355 8.76 -6.48 -41.20
CA LEU A 355 8.76 -7.34 -42.39
C LEU A 355 8.98 -6.49 -43.63
N ALA A 356 9.85 -6.96 -44.53
CA ALA A 356 9.96 -6.39 -45.86
C ALA A 356 8.59 -6.53 -46.54
N SER A 357 7.94 -5.40 -46.85
CA SER A 357 6.75 -5.41 -47.70
C SER A 357 7.18 -5.90 -49.07
N SER A 358 6.57 -7.00 -49.53
CA SER A 358 6.70 -7.47 -50.91
C SER A 358 6.13 -6.46 -51.90
#